data_AF-A0A7J6IEH0-F1
#
_entry.id   AF-A0A7J6IEH0-F1
#
_cell.length_a   1.000
_cell.length_b   1.000
_cell.length_c   1.000
_cell.angle_alpha   90.00
_cell.angle_beta   90.00
_cell.angle_gamma   90.00
#
_symmetry.space_group_name_H-M   'P 1'
#
loop_
_entity.id
_entity.type
_entity.pdbx_description
1 polymer ?
#
loop_
_entity_poly.entity_id
_entity_poly.type
_entity_poly.pdbx_seq_one_letter_code
_entity_poly.pdbx_strand_id
1 'polypeptide(L)'
;MTLRAKSEAIRRAEERTRSNRNVSQETIANSFFSQPSTRDLALARQFPAYPAAMNAASEQGYAIQTTVESFKDKLAKVKTAEPRRYGCSLPPQMKWCLDRILKKCSRLREFDKAAMAAHSDTEAYPVSDQRSSGFSGPKNMLVLTELPFGAIALKYYVEECMDPTKFQSTMIHADMSKEERQAAID
;
A
#
# COMPACT_ATOMS: atom_id res chain seq x y z
N MET A 1 54.60 14.63 -13.54
CA MET A 1 53.86 13.42 -13.10
C MET A 1 54.04 12.33 -14.15
N THR A 2 54.70 11.23 -13.80
CA THR A 2 54.99 10.11 -14.70
C THR A 2 53.72 9.31 -15.04
N LEU A 3 53.67 8.71 -16.23
CA LEU A 3 52.53 7.89 -16.71
C LEU A 3 52.10 6.79 -15.71
N ARG A 4 53.03 6.31 -14.88
CA ARG A 4 52.76 5.38 -13.77
C ARG A 4 51.87 5.97 -12.68
N ALA A 5 52.06 7.24 -12.31
CA ALA A 5 51.26 7.87 -11.26
C ALA A 5 49.80 8.12 -11.70
N LYS A 6 49.57 8.41 -12.99
CA LYS A 6 48.23 8.56 -13.54
C LYS A 6 47.49 7.22 -13.67
N SER A 7 48.19 6.14 -14.05
CA SER A 7 47.59 4.79 -14.14
C SER A 7 47.27 4.21 -12.76
N GLU A 8 48.10 4.44 -11.75
CA GLU A 8 47.80 4.04 -10.36
C GLU A 8 46.59 4.78 -9.78
N ALA A 9 46.44 6.06 -10.10
CA ALA A 9 45.29 6.87 -9.66
C ALA A 9 43.99 6.45 -10.34
N ILE A 10 44.03 6.12 -11.63
CA ILE A 10 42.88 5.57 -12.37
C ILE A 10 42.52 4.19 -11.82
N ARG A 11 43.48 3.30 -11.59
CA ARG A 11 43.23 1.98 -10.99
C ARG A 11 42.60 2.08 -9.60
N ARG A 12 43.08 2.99 -8.74
CA ARG A 12 42.49 3.22 -7.41
C ARG A 12 41.11 3.86 -7.48
N ALA A 13 40.84 4.71 -8.49
CA ALA A 13 39.52 5.26 -8.74
C ALA A 13 38.56 4.17 -9.25
N GLU A 14 39.00 3.28 -10.14
CA GLU A 14 38.24 2.13 -10.64
C GLU A 14 38.00 1.08 -9.54
N GLU A 15 38.97 0.83 -8.65
CA GLU A 15 38.80 -0.04 -7.48
C GLU A 15 37.83 0.56 -6.45
N ARG A 16 37.87 1.87 -6.21
CA ARG A 16 36.85 2.56 -5.39
C ARG A 16 35.47 2.55 -6.05
N THR A 17 35.41 2.67 -7.38
CA THR A 17 34.15 2.61 -8.13
C THR A 17 33.60 1.18 -8.20
N ARG A 18 34.45 0.14 -8.23
CA ARG A 18 34.08 -1.28 -8.11
C ARG A 18 33.66 -1.65 -6.68
N SER A 19 34.38 -1.14 -5.67
CA SER A 19 34.02 -1.35 -4.26
C SER A 19 32.70 -0.67 -3.88
N ASN A 20 32.36 0.46 -4.51
CA ASN A 20 31.05 1.11 -4.32
C ASN A 20 29.93 0.56 -5.22
N ARG A 21 30.25 -0.25 -6.23
CA ARG A 21 29.26 -0.87 -7.13
C ARG A 21 28.72 -2.22 -6.65
N ASN A 22 29.26 -2.77 -5.56
CA ASN A 22 28.86 -4.09 -5.07
C ASN A 22 28.00 -4.04 -3.79
N VAL A 23 27.48 -2.87 -3.41
CA VAL A 23 26.43 -2.76 -2.39
C VAL A 23 25.05 -2.47 -3.01
N SER A 24 24.96 -2.27 -4.33
CA SER A 24 23.81 -1.59 -4.95
C SER A 24 22.74 -2.43 -5.64
N GLN A 25 22.82 -3.76 -5.71
CA GLN A 25 21.69 -4.58 -6.24
C GLN A 25 21.54 -5.96 -5.56
N GLU A 26 22.64 -6.68 -5.28
CA GLU A 26 22.58 -7.97 -4.56
C GLU A 26 22.11 -7.83 -3.10
N THR A 27 22.40 -6.69 -2.46
CA THR A 27 21.99 -6.41 -1.07
C THR A 27 20.47 -6.25 -0.92
N ILE A 28 19.77 -5.78 -1.96
CA ILE A 28 18.31 -5.59 -1.93
C ILE A 28 17.61 -6.92 -2.23
N ALA A 29 18.16 -7.72 -3.16
CA ALA A 29 17.60 -9.01 -3.56
C ALA A 29 17.55 -10.04 -2.42
N ASN A 30 18.43 -9.92 -1.41
CA ASN A 30 18.53 -10.86 -0.31
C ASN A 30 18.12 -10.31 1.06
N SER A 31 17.76 -9.03 1.22
CA SER A 31 17.54 -8.43 2.55
C SER A 31 16.39 -9.10 3.33
N PHE A 32 15.28 -9.44 2.68
CA PHE A 32 14.17 -10.16 3.32
C PHE A 32 14.59 -11.55 3.83
N PHE A 33 15.37 -12.30 3.05
CA PHE A 33 15.73 -13.68 3.41
C PHE A 33 17.00 -13.78 4.25
N SER A 34 17.82 -12.72 4.30
CA SER A 34 19.02 -12.66 5.12
C SER A 34 18.77 -12.02 6.49
N GLN A 35 17.96 -10.95 6.57
CA GLN A 35 17.57 -10.27 7.82
C GLN A 35 16.22 -9.56 7.66
N PRO A 36 15.09 -10.30 7.65
CA PRO A 36 13.78 -9.67 7.51
C PRO A 36 13.49 -8.75 8.69
N SER A 37 13.01 -7.54 8.41
CA SER A 37 12.52 -6.66 9.47
C SER A 37 11.22 -7.24 10.07
N THR A 38 10.91 -6.90 11.32
CA THR A 38 9.62 -7.28 11.95
C THR A 38 8.42 -6.85 11.10
N ARG A 39 8.52 -5.71 10.40
CA ARG A 39 7.50 -5.23 9.48
C ARG A 39 7.32 -6.15 8.29
N ASP A 40 8.43 -6.57 7.68
CA ASP A 40 8.40 -7.46 6.52
C ASP A 40 7.80 -8.83 6.89
N LEU A 41 8.11 -9.34 8.08
CA LEU A 41 7.48 -10.56 8.60
C LEU A 41 5.98 -10.39 8.83
N ALA A 42 5.55 -9.25 9.41
CA ALA A 42 4.14 -8.95 9.60
C ALA A 42 3.40 -8.86 8.26
N LEU A 43 4.00 -8.21 7.25
CA LEU A 43 3.44 -8.12 5.90
C LEU A 43 3.39 -9.49 5.21
N ALA A 44 4.42 -10.32 5.34
CA ALA A 44 4.40 -11.67 4.78
C ALA A 44 3.33 -12.56 5.43
N ARG A 45 3.05 -12.37 6.73
CA ARG A 45 1.95 -13.07 7.42
C ARG A 45 0.58 -12.61 6.92
N GLN A 46 0.40 -11.31 6.67
CA GLN A 46 -0.86 -10.76 6.18
C GLN A 46 -1.07 -11.03 4.68
N PHE A 47 0.01 -11.01 3.90
CA PHE A 47 0.02 -11.14 2.45
C PHE A 47 1.06 -12.19 2.01
N PRO A 48 0.65 -13.46 1.83
CA PRO A 48 1.60 -14.55 1.56
C PRO A 48 2.46 -14.38 0.30
N ALA A 49 2.00 -13.60 -0.68
CA ALA A 49 2.76 -13.30 -1.89
C ALA A 49 3.72 -12.11 -1.77
N TYR A 50 3.73 -11.40 -0.64
CA TYR A 50 4.60 -10.24 -0.42
C TYR A 50 6.10 -10.54 -0.64
N PRO A 51 6.69 -11.64 -0.11
CA PRO A 51 8.11 -11.91 -0.33
C PRO A 51 8.46 -12.13 -1.81
N ALA A 52 7.59 -12.83 -2.54
CA ALA A 52 7.78 -13.07 -3.97
C ALA A 52 7.61 -11.78 -4.81
N ALA A 53 6.71 -10.90 -4.41
CA ALA A 53 6.54 -9.59 -5.04
C ALA A 53 7.75 -8.69 -4.77
N MET A 54 8.30 -8.71 -3.55
CA MET A 54 9.51 -7.99 -3.19
C MET A 54 10.72 -8.43 -4.04
N ASN A 55 10.94 -9.73 -4.19
CA ASN A 55 12.05 -10.23 -5.02
C ASN A 55 11.91 -9.75 -6.46
N ALA A 56 10.72 -9.90 -7.04
CA ALA A 56 10.47 -9.52 -8.43
C ALA A 56 10.53 -7.99 -8.65
N ALA A 57 10.19 -7.20 -7.63
CA ALA A 57 10.39 -5.76 -7.62
C ALA A 57 11.88 -5.39 -7.56
N SER A 58 12.64 -6.05 -6.69
CA SER A 58 14.08 -5.84 -6.55
C SER A 58 14.85 -6.18 -7.83
N GLU A 59 14.49 -7.27 -8.51
CA GLU A 59 15.04 -7.64 -9.83
C GLU A 59 14.84 -6.54 -10.88
N GLN A 60 13.79 -5.73 -10.73
CA GLN A 60 13.48 -4.58 -11.59
C GLN A 60 14.04 -3.25 -11.05
N GLY A 61 14.86 -3.29 -10.00
CA GLY A 61 15.43 -2.09 -9.35
C GLY A 61 14.39 -1.26 -8.58
N TYR A 62 13.25 -1.85 -8.21
CA TYR A 62 12.18 -1.20 -7.47
C TYR A 62 12.12 -1.71 -6.03
N ALA A 63 12.09 -0.78 -5.07
CA ALA A 63 11.80 -1.10 -3.68
C ALA A 63 10.32 -0.85 -3.39
N ILE A 64 9.60 -1.90 -2.98
CA ILE A 64 8.22 -1.78 -2.52
C ILE A 64 8.22 -0.86 -1.29
N GLN A 65 7.59 0.28 -1.45
CA GLN A 65 7.41 1.25 -0.38
C GLN A 65 6.39 0.69 0.61
N THR A 66 6.69 0.70 1.91
CA THR A 66 5.80 0.13 2.95
C THR A 66 5.64 1.01 4.19
N THR A 67 6.32 2.16 4.23
CA THR A 67 6.28 3.09 5.38
C THR A 67 5.31 4.23 5.15
N VAL A 68 4.79 4.82 6.22
CA VAL A 68 3.91 6.00 6.12
C VAL A 68 4.58 7.11 5.32
N GLU A 69 5.84 7.42 5.63
CA GLU A 69 6.62 8.49 5.01
C GLU A 69 6.72 8.29 3.49
N SER A 70 6.94 7.05 3.05
CA SER A 70 7.00 6.71 1.62
C SER A 70 5.68 6.88 0.87
N PHE A 71 4.59 7.01 1.63
CA PHE A 71 3.24 7.17 1.12
C PHE A 71 2.69 8.59 1.31
N LYS A 72 3.25 9.43 2.19
CA LYS A 72 2.71 10.77 2.48
C LYS A 72 2.38 11.59 1.22
N ASP A 73 3.28 11.58 0.23
CA ASP A 73 3.08 12.32 -1.03
C ASP A 73 2.15 11.62 -2.04
N LYS A 74 1.99 10.29 -1.91
CA LYS A 74 1.12 9.45 -2.78
C LYS A 74 -0.31 9.34 -2.24
N LEU A 75 -0.47 9.62 -0.96
CA LEU A 75 -1.74 9.75 -0.26
C LEU A 75 -2.34 11.16 -0.44
N ALA A 76 -1.63 12.05 -1.15
CA ALA A 76 -1.92 13.47 -1.13
C ALA A 76 -3.20 13.88 -1.87
N LYS A 77 -4.01 14.63 -1.10
CA LYS A 77 -4.86 15.76 -1.52
C LYS A 77 -6.03 15.41 -2.43
N VAL A 78 -7.15 15.14 -1.77
CA VAL A 78 -8.49 15.34 -2.31
C VAL A 78 -8.56 16.74 -2.93
N LYS A 79 -8.69 16.82 -4.26
CA LYS A 79 -8.89 18.09 -4.98
C LYS A 79 -10.37 18.43 -5.18
N THR A 80 -11.30 17.63 -4.65
CA THR A 80 -12.73 17.75 -4.95
C THR A 80 -13.59 17.52 -3.72
N ALA A 81 -14.63 18.35 -3.58
CA ALA A 81 -15.51 18.42 -2.42
C ALA A 81 -16.58 17.31 -2.33
N GLU A 82 -16.47 16.23 -3.12
CA GLU A 82 -17.43 15.13 -3.09
C GLU A 82 -16.76 13.82 -2.70
N PRO A 83 -17.45 12.93 -1.95
CA PRO A 83 -16.93 11.63 -1.56
C PRO A 83 -16.96 10.74 -2.79
N ARG A 84 -15.96 10.85 -3.65
CA ARG A 84 -15.83 9.99 -4.83
C ARG A 84 -14.41 9.52 -4.91
N ARG A 85 -14.27 8.19 -4.96
CA ARG A 85 -13.07 7.39 -5.29
C ARG A 85 -11.82 8.24 -5.14
N TYR A 86 -11.17 8.15 -3.99
CA TYR A 86 -9.82 8.72 -3.84
C TYR A 86 -8.92 7.88 -4.73
N GLY A 87 -8.99 8.12 -6.04
CA GLY A 87 -8.43 7.26 -7.06
C GLY A 87 -7.01 6.98 -6.63
N CYS A 88 -6.71 5.72 -6.37
CA CYS A 88 -5.39 5.28 -6.03
C CYS A 88 -4.47 5.67 -7.21
N SER A 89 -3.95 6.90 -7.19
CA SER A 89 -2.96 7.45 -8.11
C SER A 89 -1.60 6.87 -7.74
N LEU A 90 -1.59 5.54 -7.67
CA LEU A 90 -0.41 4.77 -7.37
C LEU A 90 0.42 4.68 -8.66
N PRO A 91 1.73 4.85 -8.57
CA PRO A 91 2.62 4.64 -9.71
C PRO A 91 2.43 3.24 -10.31
N PRO A 92 2.60 3.07 -11.63
CA PRO A 92 2.41 1.77 -12.30
C PRO A 92 3.18 0.60 -11.66
N GLN A 93 4.41 0.85 -11.21
CA GLN A 93 5.25 -0.15 -10.54
C GLN A 93 4.62 -0.64 -9.22
N MET A 94 3.96 0.27 -8.50
CA MET A 94 3.28 -0.06 -7.26
C MET A 94 1.99 -0.84 -7.53
N LYS A 95 1.20 -0.44 -8.53
CA LYS A 95 0.02 -1.22 -8.96
C LYS A 95 0.39 -2.65 -9.33
N TRP A 96 1.45 -2.82 -10.13
CA TRP A 96 1.99 -4.12 -10.50
C TRP A 96 2.41 -4.98 -9.29
N CYS A 97 3.04 -4.36 -8.28
CA CYS A 97 3.39 -5.07 -7.04
C CYS A 97 2.13 -5.49 -6.27
N LEU A 98 1.16 -4.58 -6.12
CA LEU A 98 -0.09 -4.85 -5.41
C LEU A 98 -0.88 -5.97 -6.09
N ASP A 99 -1.00 -5.98 -7.42
CA ASP A 99 -1.67 -7.05 -8.16
C ASP A 99 -1.07 -8.42 -7.84
N ARG A 100 0.27 -8.52 -7.81
CA ARG A 100 0.97 -9.77 -7.47
C ARG A 100 0.72 -10.20 -6.02
N ILE A 101 0.70 -9.25 -5.10
CA ILE A 101 0.49 -9.49 -3.67
C ILE A 101 -0.95 -9.95 -3.42
N LEU A 102 -1.92 -9.22 -3.97
CA LEU A 102 -3.35 -9.41 -3.75
C LEU A 102 -3.88 -10.66 -4.45
N LYS A 103 -3.36 -11.02 -5.63
CA LYS A 103 -3.81 -12.21 -6.40
C LYS A 103 -3.77 -13.52 -5.59
N LYS A 104 -2.88 -13.65 -4.60
CA LYS A 104 -2.77 -14.84 -3.75
C LYS A 104 -3.30 -14.65 -2.33
N CYS A 105 -3.91 -13.51 -2.03
CA CYS A 105 -4.43 -13.23 -0.70
C CYS A 105 -5.80 -13.88 -0.50
N SER A 106 -5.83 -15.06 0.14
CA SER A 106 -7.07 -15.81 0.38
C SER A 106 -8.11 -15.04 1.21
N ARG A 107 -7.66 -14.11 2.05
CA ARG A 107 -8.51 -13.26 2.90
C ARG A 107 -9.38 -12.28 2.09
N LEU A 108 -9.00 -11.94 0.86
CA LEU A 108 -9.81 -11.07 0.01
C LEU A 108 -11.15 -11.70 -0.35
N ARG A 109 -11.22 -13.03 -0.48
CA ARG A 109 -12.50 -13.72 -0.73
C ARG A 109 -13.47 -13.59 0.44
N GLU A 110 -12.98 -13.64 1.67
CA GLU A 110 -13.81 -13.42 2.85
C GLU A 110 -14.17 -11.94 3.00
N PHE A 111 -13.26 -11.03 2.63
CA PHE A 111 -13.57 -9.61 2.53
C PHE A 111 -14.67 -9.33 1.49
N ASP A 112 -14.63 -9.92 0.30
CA ASP A 112 -15.66 -9.77 -0.74
C ASP A 112 -17.03 -10.22 -0.22
N LYS A 113 -17.08 -11.37 0.46
CA LYS A 113 -18.32 -11.88 1.07
C LYS A 113 -18.86 -10.91 2.11
N ALA A 114 -18.01 -10.41 3.00
CA ALA A 114 -18.41 -9.44 4.02
C ALA A 114 -18.90 -8.13 3.39
N ALA A 115 -18.23 -7.65 2.35
CA ALA A 115 -18.61 -6.44 1.61
C ALA A 115 -19.96 -6.60 0.90
N MET A 116 -20.17 -7.73 0.23
CA MET A 116 -21.47 -8.03 -0.38
C MET A 116 -22.58 -8.20 0.65
N ALA A 117 -22.30 -8.83 1.79
CA ALA A 117 -23.26 -8.96 2.88
C ALA A 117 -23.65 -7.60 3.45
N ALA A 118 -22.66 -6.75 3.76
CA ALA A 118 -22.91 -5.38 4.22
C ALA A 118 -23.68 -4.55 3.20
N HIS A 119 -23.35 -4.67 1.91
CA HIS A 119 -24.07 -3.99 0.85
C HIS A 119 -25.54 -4.43 0.73
N SER A 120 -25.82 -5.71 0.96
CA SER A 120 -27.16 -6.30 0.84
C SER A 120 -27.99 -6.20 2.13
N ASP A 121 -27.36 -5.82 3.24
CA ASP A 121 -28.04 -5.62 4.51
C ASP A 121 -28.85 -4.32 4.46
N THR A 122 -30.17 -4.47 4.49
CA THR A 122 -31.14 -3.39 4.48
C THR A 122 -31.75 -3.11 5.85
N GLU A 123 -31.30 -3.80 6.90
CA GLU A 123 -31.78 -3.55 8.25
C GLU A 123 -31.51 -2.09 8.65
N ALA A 124 -32.38 -1.50 9.46
CA ALA A 124 -32.14 -0.15 9.97
C ALA A 124 -30.98 -0.18 10.97
N TYR A 125 -30.16 0.89 11.03
CA TYR A 125 -29.24 1.04 12.16
C TYR A 125 -30.03 1.14 13.48
N PRO A 126 -29.55 0.52 14.57
CA PRO A 126 -30.18 0.66 15.86
C PRO A 126 -30.24 2.14 16.24
N VAL A 127 -31.45 2.62 16.48
CA VAL A 127 -31.72 4.02 16.78
C VAL A 127 -31.25 4.29 18.21
N SER A 128 -30.19 5.07 18.38
CA SER A 128 -29.69 5.45 19.72
C SER A 128 -30.62 6.44 20.43
N ASP A 129 -31.36 7.25 19.66
CA ASP A 129 -32.25 8.29 20.16
C ASP A 129 -33.56 8.32 19.36
N GLN A 130 -34.72 8.34 20.05
CA GLN A 130 -36.09 8.22 19.50
C GLN A 130 -36.51 9.23 18.39
N ARG A 131 -35.60 10.04 17.85
CA ARG A 131 -35.87 11.16 16.94
C ARG A 131 -35.43 10.95 15.49
N SER A 132 -34.70 9.88 15.16
CA SER A 132 -34.36 9.56 13.77
C SER A 132 -35.12 8.31 13.31
N SER A 133 -35.75 8.39 12.14
CA SER A 133 -36.09 7.18 11.38
C SER A 133 -34.76 6.48 11.11
N GLY A 134 -34.53 5.30 11.68
CA GLY A 134 -33.27 4.58 11.51
C GLY A 134 -32.89 4.51 10.04
N PHE A 135 -31.66 4.89 9.70
CA PHE A 135 -31.17 4.80 8.33
C PHE A 135 -31.22 3.33 7.89
N SER A 136 -31.99 3.06 6.83
CA SER A 136 -32.11 1.75 6.20
C SER A 136 -31.45 1.81 4.82
N GLY A 137 -30.49 0.91 4.59
CA GLY A 137 -29.71 0.86 3.36
C GLY A 137 -28.40 0.10 3.59
N PRO A 138 -27.59 -0.05 2.52
CA PRO A 138 -26.29 -0.71 2.59
C PRO A 138 -25.50 -0.28 3.83
N LYS A 139 -24.98 -1.26 4.58
CA LYS A 139 -24.12 -0.99 5.72
C LYS A 139 -22.74 -0.56 5.28
N ASN A 140 -22.15 0.36 6.03
CA ASN A 140 -20.76 0.75 5.85
C ASN A 140 -19.85 -0.26 6.55
N MET A 141 -18.70 -0.57 5.94
CA MET A 141 -17.68 -1.39 6.56
C MET A 141 -16.51 -0.52 7.02
N LEU A 142 -16.17 -0.65 8.30
CA LEU A 142 -14.91 -0.13 8.84
C LEU A 142 -13.88 -1.26 8.85
N VAL A 143 -12.77 -1.08 8.14
CA VAL A 143 -11.67 -2.02 8.13
C VAL A 143 -10.47 -1.41 8.82
N LEU A 144 -10.00 -2.08 9.87
CA LEU A 144 -8.82 -1.69 10.61
C LEU A 144 -7.62 -2.48 10.10
N THR A 145 -6.53 -1.79 9.79
CA THR A 145 -5.26 -2.41 9.39
C THR A 145 -4.16 -1.95 10.34
N GLU A 146 -3.25 -2.87 10.67
CA GLU A 146 -2.11 -2.56 11.54
C GLU A 146 -1.05 -1.72 10.81
N LEU A 147 -0.99 -1.84 9.48
CA LEU A 147 0.05 -1.25 8.66
C LEU A 147 -0.57 -0.41 7.53
N PRO A 148 -0.03 0.81 7.27
CA PRO A 148 -0.49 1.67 6.18
C PRO A 148 -0.48 0.98 4.82
N PHE A 149 0.53 0.14 4.56
CA PHE A 149 0.60 -0.67 3.35
C PHE A 149 -0.64 -1.54 3.15
N GLY A 150 -1.15 -2.15 4.23
CA GLY A 150 -2.37 -2.96 4.18
C GLY A 150 -3.61 -2.13 3.85
N ALA A 151 -3.73 -0.92 4.42
CA ALA A 151 -4.82 -0.01 4.08
C ALA A 151 -4.79 0.38 2.59
N ILE A 152 -3.60 0.69 2.05
CA ILE A 152 -3.44 1.03 0.64
C ILE A 152 -3.75 -0.16 -0.27
N ALA A 153 -3.26 -1.35 0.09
CA ALA A 153 -3.52 -2.56 -0.68
C ALA A 153 -5.03 -2.87 -0.76
N LEU A 154 -5.75 -2.74 0.37
CA LEU A 154 -7.20 -2.90 0.41
C LEU A 154 -7.92 -1.80 -0.36
N LYS A 155 -7.48 -0.55 -0.22
CA LYS A 155 -8.04 0.57 -0.97
C LYS A 155 -7.94 0.35 -2.48
N TYR A 156 -6.74 0.02 -2.94
CA TYR A 156 -6.48 -0.33 -4.34
C TYR A 156 -7.38 -1.47 -4.80
N TYR A 157 -7.49 -2.54 -4.01
CA TYR A 157 -8.36 -3.68 -4.32
C TYR A 157 -9.83 -3.26 -4.48
N VAL A 158 -10.37 -2.47 -3.56
CA VAL A 158 -11.77 -2.00 -3.64
C VAL A 158 -11.99 -1.13 -4.88
N GLU A 159 -11.08 -0.21 -5.18
CA GLU A 159 -11.29 0.74 -6.28
C GLU A 159 -11.06 0.15 -7.67
N GLU A 160 -10.14 -0.81 -7.80
CA GLU A 160 -9.70 -1.34 -9.09
C GLU A 160 -10.26 -2.74 -9.38
N CYS A 161 -10.64 -3.50 -8.36
CA CYS A 161 -11.12 -4.89 -8.53
C CYS A 161 -12.60 -5.09 -8.19
N MET A 162 -13.22 -4.24 -7.36
CA MET A 162 -14.64 -4.40 -6.99
C MET A 162 -15.56 -3.55 -7.87
N ASP A 163 -16.86 -3.90 -7.88
CA ASP A 163 -17.89 -3.17 -8.64
C ASP A 163 -18.00 -1.73 -8.12
N PRO A 164 -17.63 -0.75 -8.94
CA PRO A 164 -17.39 0.58 -8.42
C PRO A 164 -18.69 1.42 -8.47
N THR A 165 -19.82 0.80 -8.84
CA THR A 165 -21.18 1.31 -8.62
C THR A 165 -21.73 0.93 -7.24
N LYS A 166 -21.14 -0.09 -6.60
CA LYS A 166 -21.57 -0.61 -5.29
C LYS A 166 -20.60 -0.27 -4.18
N PHE A 167 -19.31 -0.27 -4.49
CA PHE A 167 -18.25 -0.11 -3.50
C PHE A 167 -17.43 1.14 -3.78
N GLN A 168 -17.23 1.92 -2.73
CA GLN A 168 -16.32 3.05 -2.71
C GLN A 168 -15.53 2.98 -1.41
N SER A 169 -14.30 3.50 -1.42
CA SER A 169 -13.44 3.47 -0.25
C SER A 169 -12.86 4.84 0.08
N THR A 170 -12.82 5.12 1.38
CA THR A 170 -12.02 6.20 1.96
C THR A 170 -11.01 5.61 2.92
N MET A 171 -9.95 6.35 3.22
CA MET A 171 -8.92 5.93 4.17
C MET A 171 -8.66 7.07 5.14
N ILE A 172 -8.72 6.76 6.43
CA ILE A 172 -8.40 7.70 7.51
C ILE A 172 -7.06 7.30 8.12
N HIS A 173 -6.12 8.23 8.22
CA HIS A 173 -4.80 8.01 8.82
C HIS A 173 -4.35 9.17 9.72
N ALA A 174 -3.31 8.94 10.52
CA ALA A 174 -2.87 9.85 11.56
C ALA A 174 -2.37 11.22 11.05
N ASP A 175 -1.78 11.26 9.86
CA ASP A 175 -1.24 12.49 9.27
C ASP A 175 -2.30 13.38 8.58
N MET A 176 -3.57 12.97 8.53
CA MET A 176 -4.63 13.80 7.94
C MET A 176 -4.94 15.00 8.83
N SER A 177 -5.20 16.15 8.20
CA SER A 177 -5.70 17.33 8.91
C SER A 177 -7.06 17.06 9.56
N LYS A 178 -7.51 17.96 10.44
CA LYS A 178 -8.85 17.84 11.02
C LYS A 178 -9.93 17.92 9.94
N GLU A 179 -9.75 18.84 8.99
CA GLU A 179 -10.64 19.10 7.87
C GLU A 179 -10.70 17.91 6.91
N GLU A 180 -9.55 17.31 6.58
CA GLU A 180 -9.48 16.12 5.73
C GLU A 180 -10.16 14.92 6.39
N ARG A 181 -10.00 14.74 7.71
CA ARG A 181 -10.67 13.67 8.45
C ARG A 181 -12.17 13.86 8.52
N GLN A 182 -12.62 15.09 8.76
CA GLN A 182 -14.05 15.39 8.78
C GLN A 182 -14.67 15.13 7.42
N ALA A 183 -14.05 15.59 6.32
CA ALA A 183 -14.51 15.36 4.97
C ALA A 183 -14.49 13.89 4.52
N ALA A 184 -13.72 13.03 5.19
CA ALA A 184 -13.73 11.58 4.94
C ALA A 184 -14.82 10.84 5.73
N ILE A 185 -15.33 11.45 6.81
CA ILE A 185 -16.37 10.88 7.67
C ILE A 185 -17.77 11.34 7.22
N ASP A 186 -17.87 12.60 6.80
CA ASP A 186 -19.08 13.22 6.23
C ASP A 186 -19.46 12.60 4.88
#